data_AF-A0A5C7I5A7-F1
#
_entry.id   AF-A0A5C7I5A7-F1
#
_cell.length_a   1.000
_cell.length_b   1.000
_cell.length_c   1.000
_cell.angle_alpha   90.00
_cell.angle_beta   90.00
_cell.angle_gamma   90.00
#
_symmetry.space_group_name_H-M   'P 1'
#
loop_
_entity.id
_entity.type
_entity.pdbx_description
1 polymer ?
#
loop_
_entity_poly.entity_id
_entity_poly.type
_entity_poly.pdbx_seq_one_letter_code
_entity_poly.pdbx_strand_id
1 'polypeptide(L)'
;METKAKAADANMEEYSASSTTIKFDDPIPLLRGPIRAGPHDDPSSGSYLLAFRSPQSWAAAFRSCESRIITQCEEGARIGCAVSASNNCKPPWWRNLIGPNTIDFKDREDCEVRQMEACLVVAKEKCVGFAKEKLSTPFRDARIAGRVSPKEVQKARQLLGSDTGYEPFLQVMQRYV
;
A
#
# COMPACT_ATOMS: atom_id res chain seq x y z
N MET A 1 32.50 36.94 38.83
CA MET A 1 32.96 35.54 38.68
C MET A 1 31.80 34.58 38.31
N GLU A 2 30.69 35.06 37.73
CA GLU A 2 29.49 34.23 37.44
C GLU A 2 29.42 33.67 36.02
N THR A 3 30.32 34.05 35.12
CA THR A 3 30.24 33.63 33.70
C THR A 3 30.70 32.20 33.44
N LYS A 4 31.51 31.61 34.34
CA LYS A 4 32.06 30.25 34.16
C LYS A 4 31.09 29.14 34.58
N ALA A 5 30.19 29.42 35.53
CA ALA A 5 29.19 28.45 35.99
C ALA A 5 28.10 28.23 34.93
N LYS A 6 27.67 29.29 34.24
CA LYS A 6 26.63 29.21 33.20
C LYS A 6 27.05 28.43 31.94
N ALA A 7 28.34 28.44 31.60
CA ALA A 7 28.85 27.70 30.45
C ALA A 7 29.00 26.19 30.71
N ALA A 8 29.26 25.79 31.95
CA ALA A 8 29.34 24.38 32.34
C ALA A 8 27.97 23.70 32.37
N ASP A 9 26.94 24.45 32.80
CA ASP A 9 25.55 23.97 32.88
C ASP A 9 24.95 23.73 31.48
N ALA A 10 25.18 24.65 30.54
CA ALA A 10 24.75 24.50 29.15
C ALA A 10 25.40 23.31 28.42
N ASN A 11 26.63 22.96 28.77
CA ASN A 11 27.32 21.81 28.18
C ASN A 11 26.78 20.48 28.72
N MET A 12 26.29 20.43 29.96
CA MET A 12 25.71 19.21 30.54
C MET A 12 24.31 18.90 29.99
N GLU A 13 23.54 19.89 29.58
CA GLU A 13 22.25 19.67 28.91
C GLU A 13 22.41 19.02 27.53
N GLU A 14 23.46 19.38 26.79
CA GLU A 14 23.78 18.81 25.47
C GLU A 14 24.09 17.29 25.56
N TYR A 15 24.71 16.86 26.66
CA TYR A 15 24.99 15.45 26.97
C TYR A 15 23.93 14.79 27.87
N SER A 16 22.77 15.41 28.09
CA SER A 16 21.70 14.84 28.90
C SER A 16 21.17 13.54 28.28
N ALA A 17 20.72 12.61 29.13
CA ALA A 17 20.07 11.38 28.70
C ALA A 17 18.86 11.66 27.78
N SER A 18 18.13 12.75 28.01
CA SER A 18 17.01 13.17 27.16
C SER A 18 17.45 13.66 25.77
N SER A 19 18.65 14.24 25.64
CA SER A 19 19.26 14.68 24.37
C SER A 19 19.76 13.50 23.53
N THR A 20 20.18 12.43 24.19
CA THR A 20 20.73 11.21 23.56
C THR A 20 19.70 10.10 23.36
N THR A 21 18.48 10.24 23.90
CA THR A 21 17.42 9.23 23.75
C THR A 21 16.75 9.36 22.39
N ILE A 22 17.01 8.40 21.50
CA ILE A 22 16.24 8.23 20.27
C ILE A 22 14.93 7.56 20.65
N LYS A 23 13.83 8.31 20.59
CA LYS A 23 12.49 7.73 20.70
C LYS A 23 12.23 6.94 19.42
N PHE A 24 12.12 5.63 19.56
CA PHE A 24 11.53 4.82 18.50
C PHE A 24 10.05 5.18 18.40
N ASP A 25 9.52 5.18 17.17
CA ASP A 25 8.08 5.29 16.97
C ASP A 25 7.38 4.18 17.74
N ASP A 26 6.21 4.50 18.31
CA ASP A 26 5.37 3.50 18.97
C ASP A 26 5.15 2.31 18.03
N PRO A 27 5.21 1.07 18.53
CA PRO A 27 5.05 -0.10 17.69
C PRO A 27 3.70 -0.03 16.96
N ILE A 28 3.73 -0.20 15.64
CA ILE A 28 2.52 -0.21 14.82
C ILE A 28 1.57 -1.26 15.40
N PRO A 29 0.36 -0.86 15.84
CA PRO A 29 -0.56 -1.80 16.46
C PRO A 29 -0.91 -2.90 15.45
N LEU A 30 -0.90 -4.15 15.92
CA LEU A 30 -1.21 -5.30 15.07
C LEU A 30 -2.59 -5.16 14.45
N LEU A 31 -2.68 -5.37 13.13
CA LEU A 31 -3.95 -5.30 12.40
C LEU A 31 -4.97 -6.33 12.90
N ARG A 32 -4.48 -7.47 13.40
CA ARG A 32 -5.29 -8.56 13.92
C ARG A 32 -4.75 -9.00 15.28
N GLY A 33 -5.65 -9.24 16.22
CA GLY A 33 -5.35 -9.78 17.54
C GLY A 33 -5.82 -11.23 17.68
N PRO A 34 -5.30 -11.97 18.68
CA PRO A 34 -5.72 -13.35 18.94
C PRO A 34 -7.15 -13.41 19.50
N ILE A 35 -7.97 -14.31 18.96
CA ILE A 35 -9.28 -14.73 19.47
C ILE A 35 -9.27 -16.23 19.72
N ARG A 36 -10.10 -16.73 20.64
CA ARG A 36 -10.25 -18.19 20.83
C ARG A 36 -10.91 -18.80 19.60
N ALA A 37 -10.37 -19.93 19.15
CA ALA A 37 -11.01 -20.73 18.09
C ALA A 37 -12.38 -21.23 18.57
N GLY A 38 -13.38 -21.15 17.70
CA GLY A 38 -14.72 -21.67 17.92
C GLY A 38 -14.87 -23.13 17.45
N PRO A 39 -16.00 -23.77 17.75
CA PRO A 39 -16.25 -25.18 17.37
C PRO A 39 -16.38 -25.41 15.85
N HIS A 40 -16.59 -24.35 15.07
CA HIS A 40 -16.64 -24.40 13.60
C HIS A 40 -15.29 -24.10 12.93
N ASP A 41 -14.27 -23.72 13.71
CA ASP A 41 -12.94 -23.46 13.18
C ASP A 41 -12.16 -24.77 13.02
N ASP A 42 -11.22 -24.78 12.08
CA ASP A 42 -10.37 -25.93 11.83
C ASP A 42 -9.53 -26.27 13.09
N PRO A 43 -9.68 -27.48 13.66
CA PRO A 43 -8.94 -27.90 14.84
C PRO A 43 -7.41 -27.88 14.65
N SER A 44 -6.94 -27.99 13.40
CA SER A 44 -5.51 -28.00 13.08
C SER A 44 -4.85 -26.61 13.23
N SER A 45 -5.64 -25.54 13.23
CA SER A 45 -5.16 -24.15 13.34
C SER A 45 -4.79 -23.72 14.78
N GLY A 46 -5.02 -24.59 15.77
CA GLY A 46 -4.71 -24.34 17.18
C GLY A 46 -5.82 -23.62 17.95
N SER A 47 -5.56 -23.31 19.23
CA SER A 47 -6.56 -22.75 20.15
C SER A 47 -6.86 -21.26 19.92
N TYR A 48 -6.04 -20.57 19.11
CA TYR A 48 -6.16 -19.14 18.85
C TYR A 48 -6.07 -18.82 17.37
N LEU A 49 -6.92 -17.89 16.91
CA LEU A 49 -6.96 -17.39 15.54
C LEU A 49 -6.77 -15.87 15.53
N LEU A 50 -6.32 -15.31 14.40
CA LEU A 50 -6.15 -13.87 14.24
C LEU A 50 -7.43 -13.22 13.68
N ALA A 51 -7.93 -12.21 14.37
CA ALA A 51 -9.12 -11.46 13.96
C ALA A 51 -8.92 -9.93 14.05
N PHE A 52 -9.58 -9.21 13.15
CA PHE A 52 -9.76 -7.77 13.25
C PHE A 52 -10.65 -7.43 14.45
N ARG A 53 -10.36 -6.31 15.13
CA ARG A 53 -11.10 -5.88 16.31
C ARG A 53 -12.55 -5.51 16.00
N SER A 54 -12.79 -4.97 14.81
CA SER A 54 -14.11 -4.51 14.36
C SER A 54 -14.20 -4.45 12.83
N PRO A 55 -15.42 -4.36 12.26
CA PRO A 55 -15.60 -4.16 10.81
C PRO A 55 -14.92 -2.92 10.28
N GLN A 56 -14.82 -1.85 11.07
CA GLN A 56 -14.13 -0.62 10.65
C GLN A 56 -12.62 -0.83 10.58
N SER A 57 -12.04 -1.60 11.52
CA SER A 57 -10.62 -1.95 11.44
C SER A 57 -10.32 -2.84 10.22
N TRP A 58 -11.22 -3.76 9.87
CA TRP A 58 -11.13 -4.54 8.63
C TRP A 58 -11.17 -3.63 7.40
N ALA A 59 -12.14 -2.71 7.33
CA ALA A 59 -12.33 -1.82 6.17
C ALA A 59 -11.16 -0.84 6.00
N ALA A 60 -10.67 -0.26 7.10
CA ALA A 60 -9.52 0.63 7.09
C ALA A 60 -8.25 -0.12 6.64
N ALA A 61 -8.02 -1.33 7.15
CA ALA A 61 -6.90 -2.16 6.72
C ALA A 61 -7.01 -2.55 5.25
N PHE A 62 -8.21 -2.92 4.78
CA PHE A 62 -8.45 -3.25 3.37
C PHE A 62 -8.07 -2.07 2.47
N ARG A 63 -8.63 -0.88 2.72
CA ARG A 63 -8.33 0.32 1.93
C ARG A 63 -6.85 0.72 1.97
N SER A 64 -6.23 0.62 3.15
CA SER A 64 -4.80 0.93 3.30
C SER A 64 -3.94 -0.03 2.47
N CYS A 65 -4.23 -1.33 2.52
CA CYS A 65 -3.53 -2.32 1.71
C CYS A 65 -3.79 -2.12 0.21
N GLU A 66 -5.02 -1.83 -0.20
CA GLU A 66 -5.38 -1.58 -1.60
C GLU A 66 -4.62 -0.38 -2.16
N SER A 67 -4.64 0.74 -1.45
CA SER A 67 -3.89 1.93 -1.83
C SER A 67 -2.39 1.63 -1.95
N ARG A 68 -1.79 0.90 -0.99
CA ARG A 68 -0.37 0.56 -1.05
C ARG A 68 -0.01 -0.34 -2.23
N ILE A 69 -0.83 -1.35 -2.51
CA ILE A 69 -0.59 -2.25 -3.66
C ILE A 69 -0.72 -1.48 -4.97
N ILE A 70 -1.74 -0.62 -5.10
CA ILE A 70 -1.92 0.23 -6.29
C ILE A 70 -0.71 1.13 -6.47
N THR A 71 -0.29 1.88 -5.44
CA THR A 71 0.87 2.76 -5.53
C THR A 71 2.13 2.01 -5.93
N GLN A 72 2.44 0.88 -5.29
CA GLN A 72 3.62 0.09 -5.65
C GLN A 72 3.56 -0.46 -7.08
N CYS A 73 2.38 -0.91 -7.51
CA CYS A 73 2.16 -1.36 -8.88
C CYS A 73 2.34 -0.22 -9.89
N GLU A 74 1.81 0.98 -9.62
CA GLU A 74 1.94 2.15 -10.48
C GLU A 74 3.40 2.62 -10.58
N GLU A 75 4.15 2.59 -9.49
CA GLU A 75 5.59 2.90 -9.50
C GLU A 75 6.39 1.89 -10.34
N GLY A 76 6.10 0.60 -10.20
CA GLY A 76 6.70 -0.45 -11.04
C GLY A 76 6.31 -0.29 -12.51
N ALA A 77 5.04 0.03 -12.77
CA ALA A 77 4.53 0.31 -14.12
C ALA A 77 5.18 1.54 -14.74
N ARG A 78 5.50 2.58 -13.97
CA ARG A 78 6.22 3.77 -14.49
C ARG A 78 7.57 3.38 -15.08
N ILE A 79 8.32 2.54 -14.38
CA ILE A 79 9.61 2.02 -14.86
C ILE A 79 9.41 1.12 -16.08
N GLY A 80 8.48 0.16 -16.00
CA GLY A 80 8.20 -0.77 -17.10
C GLY A 80 7.72 -0.07 -18.38
N CYS A 81 6.85 0.93 -18.25
CA CYS A 81 6.36 1.72 -19.36
C CYS A 81 7.45 2.59 -19.97
N ALA A 82 8.34 3.18 -19.17
CA ALA A 82 9.49 3.93 -19.70
C ALA A 82 10.44 3.03 -20.51
N VAL A 83 10.75 1.82 -20.02
CA VAL A 83 11.57 0.85 -20.76
C VAL A 83 10.88 0.41 -22.05
N SER A 84 9.58 0.13 -22.00
CA SER A 84 8.78 -0.25 -23.17
C SER A 84 8.73 0.87 -24.21
N ALA A 85 8.47 2.10 -23.78
CA ALA A 85 8.46 3.29 -24.63
C ALA A 85 9.82 3.48 -25.33
N SER A 86 10.91 3.38 -24.58
CA SER A 86 12.26 3.47 -25.16
C SER A 86 12.52 2.37 -26.19
N ASN A 87 12.10 1.13 -25.93
CA ASN A 87 12.24 0.04 -26.89
C ASN A 87 11.41 0.25 -28.16
N ASN A 88 10.19 0.77 -28.04
CA ASN A 88 9.29 1.02 -29.17
C ASN A 88 9.70 2.23 -30.01
N CYS A 89 10.40 3.20 -29.42
CA CYS A 89 10.81 4.45 -30.08
C CYS A 89 12.27 4.46 -30.56
N LYS A 90 13.01 3.35 -30.42
CA LYS A 90 14.38 3.25 -30.92
C LYS A 90 14.42 3.38 -32.44
N PRO A 91 15.32 4.21 -33.00
CA PRO A 91 15.52 4.23 -34.44
C PRO A 91 16.09 2.88 -34.91
N PRO A 92 15.78 2.46 -36.15
CA PRO A 92 16.42 1.28 -36.74
C PRO A 92 17.94 1.38 -36.71
N TRP A 93 18.62 0.26 -36.45
CA TRP A 93 20.07 0.21 -36.29
C TRP A 93 20.85 0.80 -37.48
N TRP A 94 20.32 0.67 -38.70
CA TRP A 94 20.96 1.17 -39.93
C TRP A 94 20.96 2.70 -40.03
N ARG A 95 20.04 3.41 -39.36
CA ARG A 95 20.04 4.89 -39.38
C ARG A 95 21.28 5.49 -38.72
N ASN A 96 21.87 4.79 -37.76
CA ASN A 96 23.10 5.23 -37.09
C ASN A 96 24.33 5.09 -37.99
N LEU A 97 24.23 4.41 -39.14
CA LEU A 97 25.32 4.21 -40.10
C LEU A 97 25.40 5.32 -41.17
N ILE A 98 24.32 6.10 -41.36
CA ILE A 98 24.21 7.11 -42.42
C ILE A 98 24.80 8.48 -42.00
N GLY A 99 25.22 8.61 -40.74
CA GLY A 99 25.98 9.75 -40.23
C GLY A 99 25.40 10.30 -38.92
N PRO A 100 26.22 11.01 -38.11
CA PRO A 100 25.82 11.48 -36.77
C PRO A 100 24.70 12.54 -36.76
N ASN A 101 24.38 13.15 -37.91
CA ASN A 101 23.47 14.30 -38.00
C ASN A 101 22.03 13.96 -38.44
N THR A 102 21.66 12.68 -38.56
CA THR A 102 20.31 12.28 -39.02
C THR A 102 19.39 11.76 -37.92
N ILE A 103 19.83 11.76 -36.66
CA ILE A 103 19.02 11.30 -35.52
C ILE A 103 18.35 12.52 -34.88
N ASP A 104 17.05 12.65 -35.09
CA ASP A 104 16.25 13.63 -34.38
C ASP A 104 15.92 13.11 -32.97
N PHE A 105 16.62 13.66 -31.97
CA PHE A 105 16.37 13.35 -30.56
C PHE A 105 15.00 13.85 -30.09
N LYS A 106 14.46 14.90 -30.71
CA LYS A 106 13.17 15.48 -30.36
C LYS A 106 12.02 14.59 -30.81
N ASP A 107 12.09 14.07 -32.03
CA ASP A 107 11.11 13.10 -32.53
C ASP A 107 11.06 11.83 -31.65
N ARG A 108 12.23 11.39 -31.18
CA ARG A 108 12.34 10.25 -30.27
C ARG A 108 11.75 10.56 -28.90
N GLU A 109 12.08 11.70 -28.33
CA GLU A 109 11.52 12.15 -27.04
C GLU A 109 9.99 12.23 -27.12
N ASP A 110 9.44 12.86 -28.16
CA ASP A 110 7.99 12.98 -28.33
C ASP A 110 7.32 11.60 -28.52
N CYS A 111 8.00 10.65 -29.19
CA CYS A 111 7.57 9.26 -29.25
C CYS A 111 7.53 8.60 -27.87
N GLU A 112 8.62 8.71 -27.11
CA GLU A 112 8.75 8.08 -25.80
C GLU A 112 7.71 8.61 -24.82
N VAL A 113 7.44 9.92 -24.81
CA VAL A 113 6.38 10.55 -24.00
C VAL A 113 5.01 9.96 -24.35
N ARG A 114 4.61 9.95 -25.63
CA ARG A 114 3.31 9.43 -26.05
C ARG A 114 3.13 7.94 -25.74
N GLN A 115 4.16 7.13 -25.97
CA GLN A 115 4.14 5.69 -25.67
C GLN A 115 4.03 5.42 -24.16
N MET A 116 4.78 6.19 -23.35
CA MET A 116 4.76 6.05 -21.90
C MET A 116 3.40 6.46 -21.31
N GLU A 117 2.82 7.57 -21.75
CA GLU A 117 1.50 8.04 -21.31
C GLU A 117 0.40 7.00 -21.60
N ALA A 118 0.36 6.49 -22.84
CA ALA A 118 -0.60 5.46 -23.24
C ALA A 118 -0.45 4.17 -22.41
N CYS A 119 0.80 3.74 -22.18
CA CYS A 119 1.09 2.57 -21.33
C CYS A 119 0.63 2.78 -19.88
N LEU A 120 0.89 3.96 -19.31
CA LEU A 120 0.53 4.27 -17.92
C LEU A 120 -0.97 4.26 -17.68
N VAL A 121 -1.78 4.77 -18.61
CA VAL A 121 -3.25 4.73 -18.49
C VAL A 121 -3.75 3.30 -18.35
N VAL A 122 -3.29 2.40 -19.22
CA VAL A 122 -3.66 0.98 -19.18
C VAL A 122 -3.10 0.30 -17.92
N ALA A 123 -1.89 0.65 -17.51
CA ALA A 123 -1.27 0.08 -16.32
C ALA A 123 -2.03 0.43 -15.04
N LYS A 124 -2.53 1.66 -14.89
CA LYS A 124 -3.33 2.07 -13.72
C LYS A 124 -4.57 1.20 -13.53
N GLU A 125 -5.32 0.94 -14.61
CA GLU A 125 -6.48 0.05 -14.55
C GLU A 125 -6.09 -1.38 -14.13
N LYS A 126 -5.00 -1.91 -14.71
CA LYS A 126 -4.46 -3.23 -14.34
C LYS A 126 -4.00 -3.28 -12.89
N CYS A 127 -3.44 -2.20 -12.35
CA CYS A 127 -3.01 -2.12 -10.95
C CYS A 127 -4.20 -2.19 -9.98
N VAL A 128 -5.33 -1.55 -10.32
CA VAL A 128 -6.57 -1.69 -9.55
C VAL A 128 -7.07 -3.13 -9.58
N GLY A 129 -7.09 -3.77 -10.75
CA GLY A 129 -7.47 -5.18 -10.89
C GLY A 129 -6.57 -6.12 -10.07
N PHE A 130 -5.27 -5.92 -10.16
CA PHE A 130 -4.26 -6.66 -9.41
C PHE A 130 -4.44 -6.51 -7.90
N ALA A 131 -4.68 -5.28 -7.42
CA ALA A 131 -4.94 -5.04 -5.99
C ALA A 131 -6.17 -5.81 -5.49
N LYS A 132 -7.28 -5.76 -6.24
CA LYS A 132 -8.50 -6.51 -5.89
C LYS A 132 -8.26 -8.02 -5.85
N GLU A 133 -7.56 -8.57 -6.83
CA GLU A 133 -7.21 -9.99 -6.89
C GLU A 133 -6.39 -10.39 -5.66
N LYS A 134 -5.31 -9.65 -5.36
CA LYS A 134 -4.40 -9.98 -4.24
C LYS A 134 -5.04 -9.80 -2.87
N LEU A 135 -6.01 -8.90 -2.73
CA LEU A 135 -6.71 -8.68 -1.47
C LEU A 135 -7.90 -9.61 -1.26
N SER A 136 -8.43 -10.22 -2.31
CA SER A 136 -9.65 -11.03 -2.24
C SER A 136 -9.55 -12.13 -1.17
N THR A 137 -8.61 -13.07 -1.29
CA THR A 137 -8.46 -14.21 -0.37
C THR A 137 -8.10 -13.77 1.07
N PRO A 138 -7.04 -12.95 1.29
CA PRO A 138 -6.59 -12.65 2.66
C PRO A 138 -7.59 -11.87 3.50
N PHE A 139 -8.48 -11.09 2.87
CA PHE A 139 -9.51 -10.31 3.54
C PHE A 139 -10.87 -11.01 3.58
N ARG A 140 -11.22 -11.82 2.57
CA ARG A 140 -12.44 -12.66 2.58
C ARG A 140 -12.41 -13.70 3.70
N ASP A 141 -11.24 -14.28 3.93
CA ASP A 141 -11.08 -15.34 4.94
C ASP A 141 -10.68 -14.78 6.31
N ALA A 142 -10.61 -13.45 6.46
CA ALA A 142 -10.30 -12.80 7.72
C ALA A 142 -11.45 -12.85 8.74
N ARG A 143 -11.09 -13.03 10.02
CA ARG A 143 -12.04 -12.98 11.13
C ARG A 143 -12.26 -11.55 11.64
N ILE A 144 -13.46 -11.28 12.16
CA ILE A 144 -13.80 -10.07 12.93
C ILE A 144 -14.24 -10.54 14.30
N ALA A 145 -13.69 -9.93 15.35
CA ALA A 145 -13.97 -10.32 16.72
C ALA A 145 -15.39 -9.94 17.15
N GLY A 146 -16.05 -10.84 17.90
CA GLY A 146 -17.34 -10.58 18.53
C GLY A 146 -18.55 -10.64 17.60
N ARG A 147 -19.71 -10.24 18.13
CA ARG A 147 -20.93 -10.05 17.32
C ARG A 147 -20.85 -8.72 16.61
N VAL A 148 -21.14 -8.72 15.32
CA VAL A 148 -21.14 -7.49 14.52
C VAL A 148 -22.55 -6.92 14.43
N SER A 149 -22.73 -5.67 14.83
CA SER A 149 -24.02 -4.99 14.72
C SER A 149 -24.25 -4.42 13.31
N PRO A 150 -25.52 -4.30 12.84
CA PRO A 150 -25.85 -3.65 11.57
C PRO A 150 -25.25 -2.25 11.40
N LYS A 151 -25.20 -1.47 12.49
CA LYS A 151 -24.61 -0.13 12.52
C LYS A 151 -23.11 -0.14 12.20
N GLU A 152 -22.39 -1.13 12.70
CA GLU A 152 -20.96 -1.27 12.44
C GLU A 152 -20.68 -1.66 10.99
N VAL A 153 -21.52 -2.53 10.42
CA VAL A 153 -21.46 -2.91 9.00
C VAL A 153 -21.64 -1.68 8.11
N GLN A 154 -22.65 -0.86 8.41
CA GLN A 154 -22.95 0.33 7.63
C GLN A 154 -21.79 1.34 7.68
N LYS A 155 -21.19 1.53 8.86
CA LYS A 155 -20.03 2.41 9.02
C LYS A 155 -18.80 1.88 8.25
N ALA A 156 -18.55 0.57 8.28
CA ALA A 156 -17.49 -0.04 7.49
C ALA A 156 -17.75 0.10 5.98
N ARG A 157 -18.99 -0.01 5.53
CA ARG A 157 -19.38 0.21 4.13
C ARG A 157 -19.14 1.66 3.68
N GLN A 158 -19.46 2.64 4.52
CA GLN A 158 -19.12 4.06 4.26
C GLN A 158 -17.60 4.26 4.13
N LEU A 159 -16.82 3.57 4.97
CA LEU A 159 -15.36 3.52 4.88
C LEU A 159 -14.83 2.72 3.69
N LEU A 160 -15.66 2.04 2.90
CA LEU A 160 -15.26 1.36 1.66
C LEU A 160 -15.71 2.15 0.42
N GLY A 161 -16.75 2.97 0.56
CA GLY A 161 -17.26 3.84 -0.51
C GLY A 161 -18.46 3.20 -1.21
N SER A 162 -19.32 4.03 -1.81
CA SER A 162 -20.53 3.59 -2.51
C SER A 162 -20.26 2.94 -3.87
N ASP A 163 -19.05 3.13 -4.42
CA ASP A 163 -18.71 2.82 -5.81
C ASP A 163 -18.06 1.43 -6.00
N THR A 164 -17.98 0.65 -4.93
CA THR A 164 -17.03 -0.45 -4.86
C THR A 164 -17.73 -1.79 -4.84
N GLY A 165 -17.50 -2.59 -5.88
CA GLY A 165 -17.81 -4.02 -5.95
C GLY A 165 -16.98 -4.87 -4.97
N TYR A 166 -16.99 -4.54 -3.67
CA TYR A 166 -16.36 -5.35 -2.63
C TYR A 166 -17.29 -6.49 -2.21
N GLU A 167 -17.45 -7.43 -3.13
CA GLU A 167 -18.05 -8.74 -2.91
C GLU A 167 -17.40 -9.51 -1.73
N PRO A 168 -16.06 -9.42 -1.50
CA PRO A 168 -15.41 -10.02 -0.33
C PRO A 168 -15.90 -9.47 1.01
N PHE A 169 -16.24 -8.17 1.08
CA PHE A 169 -16.78 -7.58 2.32
C PHE A 169 -18.15 -8.18 2.65
N LEU A 170 -19.03 -8.31 1.65
CA LEU A 170 -20.35 -8.89 1.86
C LEU A 170 -20.27 -10.36 2.29
N GLN A 171 -19.36 -11.14 1.69
CA GLN A 171 -19.15 -12.54 2.07
C GLN A 171 -18.60 -12.69 3.50
N VAL A 172 -17.66 -11.83 3.91
CA VAL A 172 -17.17 -11.79 5.31
C VAL A 172 -18.33 -11.52 6.24
N MET A 173 -19.15 -10.53 5.93
CA MET A 173 -20.25 -10.08 6.79
C MET A 173 -21.42 -11.06 6.85
N GLN A 174 -21.69 -11.81 5.78
CA GLN A 174 -22.70 -12.88 5.76
C GLN A 174 -22.36 -14.04 6.70
N ARG A 175 -21.10 -14.23 7.10
CA ARG A 175 -20.71 -15.25 8.10
C ARG A 175 -21.01 -14.84 9.55
N TYR A 176 -21.44 -13.60 9.80
CA TYR A 176 -21.72 -13.06 11.15
C TYR A 176 -23.18 -12.66 11.38
N VAL A 177 -24.06 -12.85 10.38
CA VAL A 177 -25.53 -12.75 10.51
C VAL A 177 -26.08 -14.16 10.62
#